data_AF-A0A925R4H2-F1
#
_entry.id   AF-A0A925R4H2-F1
#
_cell.length_a   1.000
_cell.length_b   1.000
_cell.length_c   1.000
_cell.angle_alpha   90.00
_cell.angle_beta   90.00
_cell.angle_gamma   90.00
#
_symmetry.space_group_name_H-M   'P 1'
#
loop_
_entity.id
_entity.type
_entity.pdbx_description
1 polymer ?
#
loop_
_entity_poly.entity_id
_entity_poly.type
_entity_poly.pdbx_seq_one_letter_code
_entity_poly.pdbx_strand_id
1 'polypeptide(L)'
;MRFADAPRWSLLAALCCAGVMGCSLLPESKAEDRPTSPPPVAVKPATKAASAPASAASAVVVVAPKPEPEVAIPPAAQRAFDDARRAMRSNRMDEAERGFKGLIQFHPELGGPHANLGVIYRQANKLPEAVAELELAVKANPRQPVYFNQLGITYRLQGQFAKA
;
A
#
# COMPACT_ATOMS: atom_id res chain seq x y z
N MET A 1 52.84 -0.37 -12.34
CA MET A 1 52.91 1.10 -12.33
C MET A 1 53.06 1.59 -13.77
N ARG A 2 52.12 2.42 -14.25
CA ARG A 2 52.07 3.37 -15.40
C ARG A 2 50.57 3.54 -15.72
N PHE A 3 49.85 4.55 -15.23
CA PHE A 3 49.73 5.93 -15.78
C PHE A 3 49.81 5.93 -17.31
N ALA A 4 48.99 6.59 -18.10
CA ALA A 4 47.78 7.38 -17.97
C ALA A 4 47.46 7.74 -19.43
N ASP A 5 46.21 7.67 -19.89
CA ASP A 5 45.85 8.27 -21.18
C ASP A 5 44.36 8.67 -21.18
N ALA A 6 44.12 9.90 -20.75
CA ALA A 6 43.18 10.76 -21.46
C ALA A 6 43.98 11.43 -22.59
N PRO A 7 43.38 11.78 -23.75
CA PRO A 7 43.02 13.19 -23.88
C PRO A 7 41.88 13.52 -24.89
N ARG A 8 41.60 14.83 -24.94
CA ARG A 8 41.16 15.66 -26.09
C ARG A 8 39.71 16.15 -26.06
N TRP A 9 39.55 17.24 -25.32
CA TRP A 9 38.64 18.32 -25.69
C TRP A 9 38.85 18.71 -27.16
N SER A 10 37.87 18.41 -28.01
CA SER A 10 37.72 19.03 -29.32
C SER A 10 36.33 19.62 -29.42
N LEU A 11 36.34 20.95 -29.47
CA LEU A 11 35.28 21.85 -29.88
C LEU A 11 34.62 21.41 -31.19
N LEU A 12 33.32 21.72 -31.33
CA LEU A 12 32.58 22.21 -32.52
C LEU A 12 31.08 21.99 -32.25
N ALA A 13 30.34 23.00 -31.80
CA ALA A 13 29.65 24.02 -32.63
C ALA A 13 28.45 23.48 -33.43
N ALA A 14 27.24 23.74 -32.92
CA ALA A 14 25.97 23.94 -33.65
C ALA A 14 24.86 24.08 -32.58
N LEU A 15 24.52 25.26 -32.07
CA LEU A 15 23.75 26.32 -32.72
C LEU A 15 22.53 25.79 -33.49
N CYS A 16 21.42 25.60 -32.80
CA CYS A 16 20.09 25.72 -33.41
C CYS A 16 19.10 26.21 -32.34
N CYS A 17 18.99 27.53 -32.23
CA CYS A 17 18.00 28.20 -31.41
C CYS A 17 16.61 28.11 -32.06
N ALA A 18 15.61 27.81 -31.23
CA ALA A 18 14.25 28.35 -31.24
C ALA A 18 13.50 28.40 -32.59
N GLY A 19 12.67 27.39 -32.83
CA GLY A 19 11.54 27.45 -33.76
C GLY A 19 10.21 27.47 -33.02
N VAL A 20 9.71 28.67 -32.67
CA VAL A 20 8.32 29.02 -32.33
C VAL A 20 8.28 30.55 -32.55
N MET A 21 7.32 31.23 -33.18
CA MET A 21 5.88 31.04 -33.23
C MET A 21 5.33 31.93 -34.36
N GLY A 22 4.39 31.38 -35.14
CA GLY A 22 3.66 32.10 -36.17
C GLY A 22 2.71 33.17 -35.60
N CYS A 23 2.56 34.23 -36.38
CA CYS A 23 1.73 35.39 -36.17
C CYS A 23 0.21 35.13 -36.32
N SER A 24 -0.55 35.92 -35.55
CA SER A 24 -1.79 36.62 -35.95
C SER A 24 -3.18 35.94 -35.86
N LEU A 25 -4.00 36.53 -34.96
CA LEU A 25 -5.36 37.11 -35.19
C LEU A 25 -6.47 36.13 -35.65
N LEU A 26 -7.60 35.92 -34.95
CA LEU A 26 -8.64 36.86 -34.46
C LEU A 26 -9.65 36.10 -33.53
N PRO A 27 -10.63 36.79 -32.91
CA PRO A 27 -11.39 36.36 -31.73
C PRO A 27 -12.77 35.77 -32.04
N GLU A 28 -13.38 35.04 -31.11
CA GLU A 28 -14.85 34.91 -31.04
C GLU A 28 -15.39 34.43 -29.69
N SER A 29 -16.54 35.02 -29.34
CA SER A 29 -17.62 34.50 -28.48
C SER A 29 -17.44 34.42 -26.95
N LYS A 30 -18.12 35.36 -26.28
CA LYS A 30 -18.76 35.13 -24.98
C LYS A 30 -19.83 34.05 -25.14
N ALA A 31 -19.88 33.08 -24.21
CA ALA A 31 -21.12 32.51 -23.69
C ALA A 31 -20.81 31.66 -22.44
N GLU A 32 -21.50 31.97 -21.35
CA GLU A 32 -21.65 31.23 -20.10
C GLU A 32 -21.69 29.70 -20.22
N ASP A 33 -21.09 28.96 -19.27
CA ASP A 33 -21.89 28.17 -18.33
C ASP A 33 -21.11 27.76 -17.07
N ARG A 34 -21.81 27.76 -15.95
CA ARG A 34 -21.34 27.60 -14.57
C ARG A 34 -21.38 26.10 -14.22
N PRO A 35 -20.33 25.45 -13.68
CA PRO A 35 -20.47 24.09 -13.18
C PRO A 35 -21.29 24.14 -11.88
N THR A 36 -22.58 23.84 -12.00
CA THR A 36 -23.47 23.61 -10.86
C THR A 36 -23.05 22.29 -10.20
N SER A 37 -22.58 22.39 -8.97
CA SER A 37 -22.35 21.24 -8.10
C SER A 37 -23.69 20.55 -7.83
N PRO A 38 -23.82 19.22 -7.99
CA PRO A 38 -25.03 18.54 -7.58
C PRO A 38 -25.20 18.63 -6.05
N PRO A 39 -26.41 18.90 -5.53
CA PRO A 39 -26.64 19.00 -4.10
C PRO A 39 -26.47 17.65 -3.38
N PRO A 40 -26.07 17.65 -2.10
CA PRO A 40 -25.84 16.44 -1.33
C PRO A 40 -27.14 15.65 -1.15
N VAL A 41 -27.10 14.36 -1.51
CA VAL A 41 -28.18 13.41 -1.29
C VAL A 41 -28.33 13.17 0.22
N ALA A 42 -29.35 13.78 0.81
CA ALA A 42 -29.75 13.55 2.18
C ALA A 42 -30.30 12.13 2.34
N VAL A 43 -29.50 11.24 2.93
CA VAL A 43 -30.00 9.94 3.42
C VAL A 43 -30.74 10.20 4.73
N LYS A 44 -32.08 10.13 4.67
CA LYS A 44 -32.94 10.19 5.85
C LYS A 44 -32.76 8.92 6.70
N PRO A 45 -32.76 9.01 8.04
CA PRO A 45 -32.68 7.85 8.91
C PRO A 45 -34.02 7.14 8.96
N ALA A 46 -34.05 5.84 8.62
CA ALA A 46 -35.22 5.00 8.80
C ALA A 46 -35.32 4.57 10.28
N THR A 47 -36.36 5.06 10.94
CA THR A 47 -36.75 4.68 12.31
C THR A 47 -37.58 3.40 12.32
N LYS A 48 -37.04 2.39 13.02
CA LYS A 48 -37.60 1.39 13.96
C LYS A 48 -39.03 0.78 13.78
N ALA A 49 -39.06 -0.55 14.03
CA ALA A 49 -40.08 -1.43 14.67
C ALA A 49 -40.58 -2.54 13.71
N ALA A 50 -40.77 -3.83 14.04
CA ALA A 50 -40.85 -4.57 15.32
C ALA A 50 -40.65 -6.11 15.09
N SER A 51 -40.38 -6.84 16.19
CA SER A 51 -40.69 -8.27 16.57
C SER A 51 -41.29 -9.25 15.54
N ALA A 52 -41.04 -10.58 15.48
CA ALA A 52 -40.34 -11.66 16.22
C ALA A 52 -40.66 -13.00 15.44
N PRO A 53 -40.33 -14.25 15.87
CA PRO A 53 -39.17 -14.82 16.56
C PRO A 53 -38.51 -16.04 15.85
N ALA A 54 -37.38 -16.48 16.42
CA ALA A 54 -36.89 -17.86 16.55
C ALA A 54 -36.64 -18.73 15.29
N SER A 55 -35.37 -18.76 14.87
CA SER A 55 -34.71 -20.03 14.57
C SER A 55 -33.46 -20.10 15.44
N ALA A 56 -33.37 -21.12 16.27
CA ALA A 56 -32.27 -21.36 17.19
C ALA A 56 -31.01 -21.71 16.41
N ALA A 57 -30.34 -20.69 15.86
CA ALA A 57 -28.92 -20.78 15.61
C ALA A 57 -28.27 -20.83 16.99
N SER A 58 -27.65 -21.96 17.33
CA SER A 58 -26.76 -22.06 18.48
C SER A 58 -25.84 -20.85 18.44
N ALA A 59 -26.12 -19.89 19.32
CA ALA A 59 -25.23 -18.81 19.61
C ALA A 59 -24.03 -19.47 20.27
N VAL A 60 -23.08 -19.91 19.45
CA VAL A 60 -21.71 -19.95 19.89
C VAL A 60 -21.45 -18.50 20.27
N VAL A 61 -21.58 -18.21 21.56
CA VAL A 61 -20.97 -17.04 22.16
C VAL A 61 -19.51 -17.22 21.81
N VAL A 62 -19.10 -16.58 20.72
CA VAL A 62 -17.68 -16.30 20.48
C VAL A 62 -17.35 -15.40 21.64
N VAL A 63 -16.94 -16.02 22.74
CA VAL A 63 -16.24 -15.36 23.82
C VAL A 63 -15.11 -14.67 23.09
N ALA A 64 -15.24 -13.35 22.93
CA ALA A 64 -14.19 -12.53 22.35
C ALA A 64 -12.92 -12.95 23.09
N PRO A 65 -11.95 -13.58 22.42
CA PRO A 65 -10.78 -14.06 23.12
C PRO A 65 -10.16 -12.83 23.77
N LYS A 66 -9.98 -12.90 25.10
CA LYS A 66 -9.18 -11.94 25.87
C LYS A 66 -7.98 -11.58 24.99
N PRO A 67 -7.65 -10.30 24.76
CA PRO A 67 -6.50 -9.93 23.95
C PRO A 67 -5.30 -10.60 24.61
N GLU A 68 -4.88 -11.71 24.01
CA GLU A 68 -3.59 -12.29 24.31
C GLU A 68 -2.57 -11.23 23.97
N PRO A 69 -1.40 -11.24 24.62
CA PRO A 69 -0.32 -10.34 24.25
C PRO A 69 0.06 -10.66 22.79
N GLU A 70 -0.62 -9.99 21.85
CA GLU A 70 -0.23 -9.79 20.47
C GLU A 70 1.25 -9.46 20.53
N VAL A 71 2.09 -10.23 19.82
CA VAL A 71 3.55 -10.14 19.88
C VAL A 71 3.93 -8.66 19.82
N ALA A 72 4.19 -8.10 20.99
CA ALA A 72 4.34 -6.67 21.13
C ALA A 72 5.69 -6.36 20.52
N ILE A 73 5.71 -5.46 19.54
CA ILE A 73 6.95 -5.06 18.88
C ILE A 73 7.90 -4.60 20.00
N PRO A 74 9.09 -5.21 20.14
CA PRO A 74 10.04 -4.82 21.17
C PRO A 74 10.27 -3.31 21.12
N PRO A 75 10.38 -2.59 22.24
CA PRO A 75 10.61 -1.14 22.22
C PRO A 75 11.81 -0.72 21.35
N ALA A 76 12.84 -1.59 21.29
CA ALA A 76 14.00 -1.42 20.42
C ALA A 76 13.64 -1.43 18.91
N ALA A 77 12.66 -2.25 18.51
CA ALA A 77 12.20 -2.39 17.13
C ALA A 77 11.09 -1.40 16.76
N GLN A 78 10.36 -0.89 17.74
CA GLN A 78 9.17 -0.04 17.54
C GLN A 78 9.47 1.19 16.67
N ARG A 79 10.57 1.89 16.96
CA ARG A 79 10.95 3.09 16.21
C ARG A 79 11.20 2.80 14.73
N ALA A 80 11.98 1.75 14.44
CA ALA A 80 12.29 1.35 13.07
C ALA A 80 11.02 0.89 12.31
N PHE A 81 10.09 0.22 12.99
CA PHE A 81 8.81 -0.17 12.42
C PHE A 81 7.95 1.05 12.07
N ASP A 82 7.91 2.05 12.95
CA ASP A 82 7.17 3.28 12.71
C ASP A 82 7.77 4.13 11.58
N ASP A 83 9.10 4.19 11.50
CA ASP A 83 9.84 4.83 10.40
C ASP A 83 9.53 4.17 9.05
N ALA A 84 9.60 2.84 8.96
CA ALA A 84 9.26 2.10 7.75
C ALA A 84 7.80 2.31 7.34
N ARG A 85 6.86 2.30 8.30
CA ARG A 85 5.45 2.62 8.04
C ARG A 85 5.23 4.06 7.61
N ARG A 86 5.99 5.03 8.14
CA ARG A 86 5.95 6.42 7.67
C ARG A 86 6.40 6.49 6.21
N ALA A 87 7.49 5.81 5.85
CA ALA A 87 7.96 5.74 4.48
C ALA A 87 6.89 5.15 3.52
N MET A 88 6.21 4.06 3.90
CA MET A 88 5.09 3.51 3.11
C MET A 88 3.98 4.54 2.89
N ARG A 89 3.54 5.22 3.96
CA ARG A 89 2.47 6.23 3.87
C ARG A 89 2.85 7.42 3.01
N SER A 90 4.15 7.72 2.91
CA SER A 90 4.69 8.76 2.03
C SER A 90 5.05 8.25 0.63
N ASN A 91 4.59 7.06 0.24
CA ASN A 91 4.88 6.43 -1.06
C ASN A 91 6.37 6.17 -1.35
N ARG A 92 7.22 6.16 -0.31
CA ARG A 92 8.66 5.85 -0.41
C ARG A 92 8.85 4.35 -0.22
N MET A 93 8.43 3.57 -1.21
CA MET A 93 8.35 2.11 -1.12
C MET A 93 9.71 1.43 -0.94
N ASP A 94 10.76 1.92 -1.60
CA ASP A 94 12.12 1.35 -1.46
C ASP A 94 12.69 1.54 -0.04
N GLU A 95 12.43 2.69 0.57
CA GLU A 95 12.86 2.97 1.94
C GLU A 95 12.11 2.09 2.94
N ALA A 96 10.79 1.95 2.75
CA ALA A 96 9.96 1.06 3.55
C ALA A 96 10.41 -0.40 3.42
N GLU A 97 10.67 -0.88 2.21
CA GLU A 97 11.14 -2.24 1.96
C GLU A 97 12.44 -2.52 2.72
N ARG A 98 13.43 -1.62 2.62
CA ARG A 98 14.69 -1.75 3.37
C ARG A 98 14.45 -1.75 4.88
N GLY A 99 13.57 -0.88 5.37
CA GLY A 99 13.23 -0.80 6.80
C GLY A 99 12.64 -2.12 7.32
N PHE A 100 11.67 -2.70 6.61
CA PHE A 100 11.08 -3.98 7.02
C PHE A 100 12.04 -5.16 6.86
N LYS A 101 12.86 -5.20 5.80
CA LYS A 101 13.92 -6.20 5.67
C LYS A 101 14.93 -6.14 6.82
N GLY A 102 15.33 -4.93 7.23
CA GLY A 102 16.19 -4.74 8.40
C GLY A 102 15.53 -5.27 9.67
N LEU A 103 14.24 -4.99 9.89
CA LEU A 103 13.50 -5.53 11.02
C LEU A 103 13.47 -7.06 11.03
N ILE A 104 13.28 -7.70 9.88
CA ILE A 104 13.28 -9.17 9.76
C ILE A 104 14.65 -9.76 10.11
N GLN A 105 15.75 -9.07 9.78
CA GLN A 105 17.10 -9.54 10.11
C GLN A 105 17.34 -9.59 11.62
N PHE A 106 16.80 -8.63 12.38
CA PHE A 106 17.01 -8.55 13.83
C PHE A 106 15.87 -9.20 14.64
N HIS A 107 14.67 -9.28 14.07
CA HIS A 107 13.45 -9.73 14.72
C HIS A 107 12.62 -10.62 13.76
N PRO A 108 13.12 -11.80 13.38
CA PRO A 108 12.47 -12.71 12.43
C PRO A 108 11.12 -13.26 12.94
N GLU A 109 10.85 -13.16 14.25
CA GLU A 109 9.60 -13.56 14.88
C GLU A 109 8.44 -12.58 14.64
N LEU A 110 8.72 -11.36 14.18
CA LEU A 110 7.68 -10.35 13.96
C LEU A 110 6.96 -10.62 12.63
N GLY A 111 5.67 -10.97 12.72
CA GLY A 111 4.82 -11.09 11.52
C GLY A 111 4.51 -9.76 10.84
N GLY A 112 4.58 -8.64 11.57
CA GLY A 112 4.27 -7.30 11.07
C GLY A 112 5.15 -6.88 9.87
N PRO A 113 6.49 -6.95 9.96
CA PRO A 113 7.38 -6.65 8.85
C PRO A 113 7.10 -7.48 7.59
N HIS A 114 6.92 -8.79 7.73
CA HIS A 114 6.54 -9.69 6.63
C HIS A 114 5.21 -9.26 5.98
N ALA A 115 4.18 -8.94 6.78
CA ALA A 115 2.90 -8.49 6.24
C ALA A 115 3.02 -7.17 5.46
N ASN A 116 3.85 -6.23 5.91
CA ASN A 116 4.07 -4.97 5.20
C ASN A 116 4.89 -5.16 3.91
N LEU A 117 5.90 -6.04 3.91
CA LEU A 117 6.59 -6.44 2.67
C LEU A 117 5.63 -7.07 1.67
N GLY A 118 4.70 -7.91 2.14
CA GLY A 118 3.64 -8.46 1.31
C GLY A 118 2.81 -7.38 0.61
N VAL A 119 2.42 -6.33 1.34
CA VAL A 119 1.69 -5.18 0.75
C VAL A 119 2.55 -4.42 -0.27
N ILE A 120 3.83 -4.18 0.03
CA ILE A 120 4.76 -3.51 -0.88
C ILE A 120 4.94 -4.30 -2.18
N TYR A 121 5.19 -5.60 -2.09
CA TYR A 121 5.35 -6.47 -3.25
C TYR A 121 4.08 -6.60 -4.06
N ARG A 122 2.92 -6.67 -3.40
CA ARG A 122 1.63 -6.64 -4.10
C ARG A 122 1.45 -5.35 -4.90
N GLN A 123 1.81 -4.20 -4.32
CA GLN A 123 1.72 -2.91 -5.00
C GLN A 123 2.71 -2.79 -6.17
N ALA A 124 3.85 -3.47 -6.09
CA ALA A 124 4.79 -3.63 -7.18
C ALA A 124 4.42 -4.72 -8.21
N ASN A 125 3.21 -5.30 -8.11
CA ASN A 125 2.73 -6.42 -8.93
C ASN A 125 3.61 -7.70 -8.84
N LYS A 126 4.43 -7.81 -7.79
CA LYS A 126 5.24 -8.99 -7.45
C LYS A 126 4.42 -9.92 -6.56
N LEU A 127 3.35 -10.45 -7.13
CA LEU A 127 2.35 -11.21 -6.37
C LEU A 127 2.91 -12.49 -5.73
N PRO A 128 3.78 -13.29 -6.38
CA PRO A 128 4.36 -14.50 -5.76
C PRO A 128 5.16 -14.19 -4.49
N GLU A 129 5.99 -13.15 -4.54
CA GLU A 129 6.77 -12.68 -3.40
C GLU A 129 5.87 -12.13 -2.30
N ALA A 130 4.80 -11.42 -2.68
CA ALA A 130 3.80 -10.94 -1.72
C ALA A 130 3.13 -12.08 -0.95
N VAL A 131 2.76 -13.17 -1.64
CA VAL A 131 2.19 -14.36 -1.01
C VAL A 131 3.20 -14.99 -0.05
N ALA A 132 4.44 -15.19 -0.47
CA ALA A 132 5.48 -15.80 0.38
C ALA A 132 5.68 -15.03 1.69
N GLU A 133 5.78 -13.70 1.62
CA GLU A 133 5.90 -12.86 2.82
C GLU A 133 4.64 -12.92 3.70
N LEU A 134 3.44 -12.95 3.11
CA LEU A 134 2.20 -13.04 3.88
C LEU A 134 2.00 -14.40 4.54
N GLU A 135 2.44 -15.49 3.92
CA GLU A 135 2.47 -16.81 4.53
C GLU A 135 3.41 -16.84 5.75
N LEU A 136 4.57 -16.18 5.66
CA LEU A 136 5.48 -16.01 6.82
C LEU A 136 4.82 -15.19 7.93
N ALA A 137 4.09 -14.12 7.60
CA ALA A 137 3.35 -13.33 8.58
C ALA A 137 2.29 -14.17 9.32
N VAL A 138 1.51 -14.97 8.58
CA VAL A 138 0.52 -15.90 9.14
C VAL A 138 1.20 -16.94 10.03
N LYS A 139 2.35 -17.48 9.61
CA LYS A 139 3.11 -18.44 10.41
C LYS A 139 3.63 -17.83 11.71
N ALA A 140 4.07 -16.57 11.67
CA ALA A 140 4.59 -15.86 12.84
C ALA A 140 3.48 -15.53 13.85
N ASN A 141 2.30 -15.12 13.39
CA ASN A 141 1.14 -14.93 14.25
C ASN A 141 -0.15 -15.41 13.55
N PRO A 142 -0.55 -16.68 13.75
CA PRO A 142 -1.74 -17.26 13.12
C PRO A 142 -3.04 -16.75 13.73
N ARG A 143 -2.99 -15.90 14.76
CA ARG A 143 -4.17 -15.31 15.40
C ARG A 143 -4.45 -13.91 14.88
N GLN A 144 -3.61 -13.36 14.00
CA GLN A 144 -3.78 -12.02 13.46
C GLN A 144 -4.66 -12.03 12.20
N PRO A 145 -5.93 -11.60 12.27
CA PRO A 145 -6.86 -11.73 11.13
C PRO A 145 -6.42 -10.89 9.93
N VAL A 146 -5.71 -9.79 10.19
CA VAL A 146 -5.20 -8.89 9.14
C VAL A 146 -4.30 -9.64 8.17
N TYR A 147 -3.49 -10.61 8.62
CA TYR A 147 -2.55 -11.32 7.75
C TYR A 147 -3.29 -12.22 6.75
N PHE A 148 -4.31 -12.95 7.22
CA PHE A 148 -5.18 -13.74 6.35
C PHE A 148 -5.94 -12.87 5.34
N ASN A 149 -6.45 -11.71 5.77
CA ASN A 149 -7.13 -10.79 4.86
C ASN A 149 -6.17 -10.29 3.76
N GLN A 150 -4.94 -9.92 4.11
CA GLN A 150 -3.95 -9.50 3.12
C GLN A 150 -3.57 -10.65 2.18
N LEU A 151 -3.42 -11.87 2.69
CA LEU A 151 -3.12 -13.07 1.90
C LEU A 151 -4.26 -13.38 0.92
N GLY A 152 -5.51 -13.37 1.37
CA GLY A 152 -6.68 -13.60 0.53
C GLY A 152 -6.83 -12.56 -0.59
N ILE A 153 -6.63 -11.27 -0.29
CA ILE A 153 -6.59 -10.23 -1.32
C ILE A 153 -5.50 -10.53 -2.36
N THR A 154 -4.33 -10.98 -1.91
CA THR A 154 -3.19 -11.26 -2.81
C THR A 154 -3.46 -12.49 -3.68
N TYR A 155 -4.04 -13.57 -3.14
CA TYR A 155 -4.45 -14.73 -3.92
C TYR A 155 -5.53 -14.39 -4.96
N ARG A 156 -6.49 -13.52 -4.62
CA ARG A 156 -7.48 -13.02 -5.60
C ARG A 156 -6.84 -12.29 -6.75
N LEU A 157 -5.83 -11.45 -6.48
CA LEU A 157 -5.09 -10.75 -7.54
C LEU A 157 -4.26 -11.72 -8.40
N GLN A 158 -3.79 -12.84 -7.84
CA GLN A 158 -3.17 -13.92 -8.61
C GLN A 158 -4.17 -14.80 -9.38
N GLY A 159 -5.48 -14.60 -9.21
CA GLY A 159 -6.52 -15.47 -9.76
C GLY A 159 -6.66 -16.82 -9.03
N GLN A 160 -6.00 -17.00 -7.88
CA GLN A 160 -6.08 -18.21 -7.07
C GLN A 160 -7.28 -18.16 -6.10
N PHE A 161 -8.50 -18.05 -6.64
CA PHE A 161 -9.72 -17.85 -5.84
C PHE A 161 -10.00 -18.97 -4.83
N ALA A 162 -9.56 -20.20 -5.10
CA ALA A 162 -9.74 -21.33 -4.18
C ALA A 162 -8.92 -21.20 -2.89
N LYS A 163 -7.85 -20.40 -2.90
CA LYS A 163 -7.00 -20.15 -1.72
C LYS A 163 -7.32 -18.84 -0.99
N ALA A 164 -8.16 -18.00 -1.59
CA ALA A 164 -8.50 -16.69 -1.07
C ALA A 164 -9.61 -16.74 -0.03
#